data_AF-A0A936QHJ5-F1
#
_entry.id   AF-A0A936QHJ5-F1
#
_cell.length_a   1.000
_cell.length_b   1.000
_cell.length_c   1.000
_cell.angle_alpha   90.00
_cell.angle_beta   90.00
_cell.angle_gamma   90.00
#
_symmetry.space_group_name_H-M   'P 1'
#
loop_
_entity.id
_entity.type
_entity.pdbx_description
1 polymer ?
#
loop_
_entity_poly.entity_id
_entity_poly.type
_entity_poly.pdbx_seq_one_letter_code
_entity_poly.pdbx_strand_id
1 'polypeptide(L)' 'MFKQMTPDYELQYYDIADNKLLTPLEDISSFEGEILISLAAKVGSTRLIDNVIFNSVCKAPAL' A
#
# COMPACT_ATOMS: atom_id res chain seq x y z
N MET A 1 13.37 -20.28 -8.09
CA MET A 1 12.62 -19.36 -8.98
C MET A 1 11.14 -19.65 -8.81
N PHE A 2 10.49 -19.03 -7.82
CA PHE A 2 9.04 -19.20 -7.59
C PHE A 2 8.29 -18.34 -8.60
N LYS A 3 7.98 -18.91 -9.75
CA LYS A 3 7.12 -18.28 -10.74
C LYS A 3 5.99 -19.26 -11.03
N GLN A 4 4.96 -19.32 -10.19
CA GLN A 4 3.69 -19.94 -10.57
C GLN A 4 2.52 -19.68 -9.62
N MET A 5 1.39 -19.35 -10.26
CA MET A 5 0.00 -19.37 -9.76
C MET A 5 -0.35 -18.32 -8.71
N THR A 6 -0.26 -17.03 -9.06
CA THR A 6 -1.20 -16.08 -8.45
C THR A 6 -2.58 -16.50 -8.94
N PRO A 7 -3.51 -16.94 -8.06
CA PRO A 7 -4.86 -17.26 -8.50
C PRO A 7 -5.50 -16.02 -9.12
N ASP A 8 -6.42 -16.20 -10.07
CA ASP A 8 -7.17 -15.08 -10.63
C ASP A 8 -7.76 -14.26 -9.48
N TYR A 9 -7.34 -13.01 -9.39
CA TYR A 9 -7.75 -12.09 -8.36
C TYR A 9 -8.34 -10.84 -9.00
N GLU A 10 -9.38 -10.31 -8.36
CA GLU A 10 -9.98 -9.03 -8.71
C GLU A 10 -9.55 -8.02 -7.65
N LEU A 11 -8.72 -7.05 -8.02
CA LEU A 11 -8.39 -5.94 -7.12
C LEU A 11 -9.65 -5.10 -6.89
N GLN A 12 -10.13 -5.05 -5.65
CA GLN A 12 -11.36 -4.34 -5.29
C GLN A 12 -11.08 -2.99 -4.66
N TYR A 13 -9.96 -2.86 -3.96
CA TYR A 13 -9.57 -1.64 -3.27
C TYR A 13 -8.05 -1.61 -3.08
N TYR A 14 -7.48 -0.44 -3.24
CA TYR A 14 -6.18 -0.10 -2.69
C TYR A 14 -6.18 1.35 -2.23
N ASP A 15 -5.37 1.65 -1.22
CA ASP A 15 -5.19 3.02 -0.74
C ASP A 15 -3.80 3.18 -0.14
N ILE A 16 -3.29 4.41 -0.22
CA ILE A 16 -2.00 4.82 0.31
C ILE A 16 -2.28 5.98 1.26
N ALA A 17 -2.02 5.79 2.55
CA ALA A 17 -2.42 6.72 3.59
C ALA A 17 -1.35 6.90 4.66
N ASP A 18 -1.45 7.97 5.45
CA ASP A 18 -0.75 8.09 6.73
C ASP A 18 -1.21 6.95 7.65
N ASN A 19 -0.28 6.15 8.19
CA ASN A 19 -0.62 4.99 9.02
C ASN A 19 -1.32 5.34 10.35
N LYS A 20 -1.10 6.56 10.87
CA LYS A 20 -1.69 7.02 12.14
C LYS A 20 -3.04 7.66 11.93
N LEU A 21 -3.17 8.50 10.91
CA LEU A 21 -4.37 9.30 10.66
C LEU A 21 -5.33 8.63 9.67
N LEU A 22 -4.87 7.62 8.91
CA LEU A 22 -5.60 6.98 7.82
C LEU A 22 -6.10 7.98 6.76
N THR A 23 -5.43 9.13 6.67
CA THR A 23 -5.69 10.14 5.66
C THR A 23 -4.95 9.78 4.38
N PRO A 24 -5.62 9.78 3.21
CA PRO A 24 -4.98 9.48 1.93
C PRO A 24 -3.80 10.42 1.66
N LEU A 25 -2.72 9.87 1.11
CA LEU A 25 -1.54 10.60 0.68
C LEU A 25 -1.55 10.74 -0.85
N GLU A 26 -1.68 11.98 -1.33
CA GLU A 26 -1.62 12.28 -2.78
C GLU A 26 -0.17 12.32 -3.29
N ASP A 27 0.77 12.75 -2.44
CA ASP A 27 2.21 12.80 -2.74
C ASP A 27 3.00 12.22 -1.56
N ILE A 28 3.65 11.09 -1.81
CA ILE A 28 4.49 10.40 -0.82
C ILE A 28 5.90 10.99 -0.73
N SER A 29 6.34 11.79 -1.71
CA SER A 29 7.71 12.29 -1.80
C SER A 29 8.04 13.33 -0.70
N SER A 30 7.02 14.06 -0.25
CA SER A 30 7.10 15.04 0.83
C SER A 30 6.57 14.53 2.18
N PHE A 31 6.20 13.25 2.27
CA PHE A 31 5.65 12.67 3.50
C PHE A 31 6.78 12.06 4.36
N GLU A 32 6.85 12.49 5.61
CA GLU A 32 7.75 11.94 6.62
C GLU A 32 6.92 11.17 7.67
N GLY A 33 7.19 9.87 7.79
CA GLY A 33 6.46 9.02 8.72
C GLY A 33 6.17 7.63 8.14
N GLU A 34 5.15 7.00 8.72
CA GLU A 34 4.70 5.66 8.33
C GLU A 34 3.61 5.76 7.26
N ILE A 35 3.89 5.22 6.08
CA ILE A 35 2.94 5.08 4.97
C ILE A 35 2.30 3.70 5.08
N LEU A 36 0.97 3.66 5.13
CA LEU A 36 0.17 2.45 5.06
C LEU A 36 -0.31 2.23 3.63
N ILE A 37 0.02 1.08 3.04
CA ILE A 37 -0.61 0.60 1.81
C ILE A 37 -1.63 -0.46 2.20
N SER A 38 -2.91 -0.16 1.99
CA SER A 38 -4.02 -1.10 2.22
C SER A 38 -4.45 -1.72 0.91
N LEU A 39 -4.71 -3.03 0.91
CA LEU A 39 -5.13 -3.79 -0.26
C LEU A 39 -6.33 -4.67 0.08
N ALA A 40 -7.30 -4.72 -0.82
CA ALA A 40 -8.33 -5.75 -0.80
C ALA A 40 -8.49 -6.35 -2.19
N ALA A 41 -8.44 -7.68 -2.27
CA ALA A 41 -8.64 -8.42 -3.49
C ALA A 41 -9.63 -9.56 -3.25
N LYS A 42 -10.45 -9.85 -4.26
CA LYS A 42 -11.32 -11.01 -4.26
C LYS A 42 -10.62 -12.15 -4.99
N VAL A 43 -10.51 -13.30 -4.33
CA VAL A 43 -9.97 -14.55 -4.86
C VAL A 43 -11.07 -15.60 -4.78
N GLY A 44 -11.62 -15.98 -5.94
CA GLY A 44 -12.83 -16.80 -6.01
C GLY A 44 -14.02 -16.11 -5.33
N SER A 45 -14.57 -16.72 -4.27
CA SER A 45 -15.66 -16.14 -3.46
C SER A 45 -15.19 -15.36 -2.23
N THR A 46 -13.89 -15.38 -1.94
CA THR A 46 -13.33 -14.86 -0.69
C THR A 46 -12.69 -13.50 -0.93
N ARG A 47 -13.01 -12.52 -0.06
CA ARG A 47 -12.33 -11.22 -0.04
C ARG A 47 -11.17 -11.28 0.95
N LEU A 48 -9.95 -11.17 0.43
CA LEU A 48 -8.72 -11.07 1.19
C LEU A 48 -8.40 -9.60 1.42
N ILE A 49 -7.92 -9.28 2.61
CA ILE A 49 -7.38 -7.96 2.95
C ILE A 49 -5.97 -8.15 3.49
N ASP A 50 -5.08 -7.21 3.17
CA ASP A 50 -3.76 -7.13 3.77
C ASP A 50 -3.28 -5.69 3.72
N ASN A 51 -2.32 -5.36 4.58
CA ASN A 51 -1.72 -4.05 4.63
C ASN A 51 -0.22 -4.14 4.90
N VAL A 52 0.53 -3.23 4.29
CA VAL A 52 1.98 -3.12 4.49
C VAL A 52 2.31 -1.70 4.91
N ILE A 53 3.17 -1.57 5.92
CA ILE A 53 3.67 -0.28 6.43
C ILE A 53 5.08 -0.06 5.90
N PHE A 54 5.34 1.14 5.39
CA PHE A 54 6.64 1.60 4.94
C PHE A 54 7.06 2.85 5.72
N ASN A 55 8.34 2.96 6.04
CA ASN A 55 8.88 4.19 6.64
C ASN A 55 9.41 5.10 5.54
N SER A 56 8.85 6.30 5.44
CA SER A 56 9.34 7.38 4.58
C SER A 56 10.08 8.42 5.40
N VAL A 57 11.22 8.85 4.87
CA VAL A 57 11.99 9.98 5.38
C VAL A 57 12.12 10.97 4.23
N CYS A 58 11.69 12.22 4.47
CA CYS A 58 11.87 13.31 3.53
C CYS A 58 13.37 13.46 3.23
N LYS A 59 13.76 13.20 1.98
CA LYS A 59 15.10 13.54 1.51
C LYS A 59 15.09 15.01 1.14
N ALA A 60 15.91 15.81 1.84
CA ALA A 60 16.18 17.17 1.39
C ALA A 60 16.65 17.12 -0.08
N PRO A 61 16.22 18.07 -0.93
CA PRO A 61 16.73 18.15 -2.29
C PRO A 61 18.26 18.23 -2.23
N ALA A 62 18.94 17.39 -3.01
CA ALA A 62 20.39 17.44 -3.12
C ALA A 62 20.78 18.84 -3.63
N LEU A 63 21.66 19.52 -2.88
CA LEU A 63 22.24 20.82 -3.24
C LEU A 63 23.11 20.73 -4.50
#